data_AF-A0A931CRS4-F1
#
_entry.id   AF-A0A931CRS4-F1
#
_cell.length_a   1.000
_cell.length_b   1.000
_cell.length_c   1.000
_cell.angle_alpha   90.00
_cell.angle_beta   90.00
_cell.angle_gamma   90.00
#
_symmetry.space_group_name_H-M   'P 1'
#
loop_
_entity.id
_entity.type
_entity.pdbx_description
1 polymer ?
#
loop_
_entity_poly.entity_id
_entity_poly.type
_entity_poly.pdbx_seq_one_letter_code
_entity_poly.pdbx_strand_id
1 'polypeptide(L)' 'MGSFPVFLPAAATGPPQDSVVNVTALVTLNKSDLSHEVDHIPDSLIDEVDRGLRRVLNL' A
#
# COMPACT_ATOMS: atom_id res chain seq x y z
N MET A 1 16.05 11.61 2.11
CA MET A 1 15.16 12.03 3.20
C MET A 1 13.77 12.16 2.59
N GLY A 2 13.02 11.07 2.57
CA GLY A 2 11.81 10.91 1.73
C GLY A 2 11.50 9.41 1.60
N SER A 3 10.28 8.96 1.34
CA SER A 3 9.04 9.66 1.05
C SER A 3 7.92 8.81 1.64
N PHE A 4 7.07 9.38 2.49
CA PHE A 4 5.78 8.81 2.83
C PHE A 4 4.78 9.78 2.21
N PRO A 5 3.89 9.36 1.29
CA PRO A 5 3.37 8.01 1.03
C PRO A 5 3.74 7.39 -0.35
N VAL A 6 3.40 6.12 -0.62
CA VAL A 6 3.71 5.40 -1.88
C VAL A 6 2.61 5.63 -2.92
N PHE A 7 2.96 6.09 -4.12
CA PHE A 7 2.02 6.36 -5.20
C PHE A 7 1.59 5.07 -5.91
N LEU A 8 0.28 4.94 -6.18
CA LEU A 8 -0.33 3.83 -6.90
C LEU A 8 -1.05 4.35 -8.16
N PRO A 9 -0.49 4.14 -9.37
CA PRO A 9 -1.15 4.56 -10.60
C PRO A 9 -2.38 3.68 -10.90
N ALA A 10 -3.52 4.31 -11.19
CA ALA A 10 -4.77 3.62 -11.52
C ALA A 10 -4.61 2.58 -12.63
N ALA A 11 -3.77 2.90 -13.62
CA ALA A 11 -3.49 2.05 -14.77
C ALA A 11 -2.77 0.73 -14.44
N ALA A 12 -2.24 0.55 -13.23
CA ALA A 12 -1.46 -0.63 -12.86
C ALA A 12 -1.87 -1.30 -11.54
N THR A 13 -2.82 -0.75 -10.77
CA THR A 13 -3.06 -1.21 -9.38
C THR A 13 -4.51 -1.51 -9.05
N GLY A 14 -5.47 -1.24 -9.95
CA GLY A 14 -6.88 -1.60 -9.77
C GLY A 14 -7.86 -0.47 -9.37
N PRO A 15 -7.53 0.46 -8.44
CA PRO A 15 -8.40 1.56 -8.10
C PRO A 15 -8.82 2.41 -9.31
N PRO A 16 -10.03 3.01 -9.28
CA PRO A 16 -10.52 3.83 -10.39
C PRO A 16 -9.76 5.15 -10.57
N GLN A 17 -8.91 5.52 -9.61
CA GLN A 17 -8.15 6.77 -9.58
C GLN A 17 -6.75 6.52 -9.05
N ASP A 18 -5.82 7.38 -9.47
CA ASP A 18 -4.48 7.41 -8.91
C ASP A 18 -4.58 7.58 -7.39
N SER A 19 -3.89 6.69 -6.69
CA SER A 19 -4.09 6.44 -5.28
C SER A 19 -2.74 6.43 -4.56
N VAL A 20 -2.81 6.27 -3.25
CA VAL A 20 -1.64 6.35 -2.38
C VAL A 20 -1.77 5.35 -1.24
N VAL A 21 -0.73 4.58 -0.97
CA VAL A 21 -0.66 3.74 0.24
C VAL A 21 -0.21 4.58 1.42
N ASN A 22 -1.09 4.74 2.41
CA ASN A 22 -0.77 5.40 3.67
C ASN A 22 -0.19 4.40 4.68
N VAL A 23 1.13 4.26 4.70
CA VAL A 23 1.85 3.35 5.61
C VAL A 23 1.90 3.83 7.07
N THR A 24 1.38 5.02 7.37
CA THR A 24 1.24 5.50 8.76
C THR A 24 -0.12 5.16 9.38
N ALA A 25 -1.09 4.74 8.58
CA ALA A 25 -2.44 4.36 9.01
C ALA A 25 -2.61 2.83 9.07
N LEU A 26 -1.63 2.14 9.67
CA LEU A 26 -1.62 0.67 9.75
C LEU A 26 -2.63 0.16 10.78
N VAL A 27 -3.47 -0.80 10.37
CA VAL A 27 -4.44 -1.49 11.23
C VAL A 27 -4.37 -2.99 11.02
N THR A 28 -4.66 -3.77 12.07
CA THR A 28 -4.89 -5.21 11.94
C THR A 28 -6.39 -5.45 11.78
N LEU A 29 -6.79 -6.16 10.73
CA LEU A 29 -8.20 -6.46 10.42
C LEU A 29 -8.46 -7.97 10.46
N ASN A 30 -9.71 -8.35 10.73
CA ASN A 30 -10.13 -9.73 10.54
C ASN A 30 -10.31 -10.00 9.03
N LYS A 31 -10.02 -11.22 8.57
CA LYS A 31 -10.28 -11.62 7.19
C LYS A 31 -11.76 -11.55 6.81
N SER A 32 -12.67 -11.68 7.78
CA SER A 32 -14.11 -11.50 7.58
C SER A 32 -14.50 -10.07 7.18
N ASP A 33 -13.64 -9.09 7.47
CA ASP A 33 -13.91 -7.68 7.18
C ASP A 33 -13.55 -7.33 5.72
N LEU A 34 -12.89 -8.25 5.00
CA LEU A 34 -12.56 -8.11 3.59
C LEU A 34 -13.73 -8.57 2.71
N SER A 35 -14.11 -7.77 1.72
CA SER A 35 -15.24 -8.10 0.83
C SER A 35 -14.80 -8.89 -0.41
N HIS A 36 -13.92 -8.32 -1.22
CA HIS A 36 -13.39 -8.90 -2.43
C HIS A 36 -11.97 -8.36 -2.70
N GLU A 37 -11.22 -9.10 -3.50
CA GLU A 37 -9.94 -8.63 -4.04
C GLU A 37 -10.19 -7.56 -5.10
N VAL A 38 -9.46 -6.44 -5.02
CA VAL A 38 -9.58 -5.34 -5.99
C VAL A 38 -8.73 -5.64 -7.22
N ASP A 39 -7.42 -5.82 -7.04
CA ASP A 39 -6.45 -6.19 -8.07
C ASP A 39 -5.08 -6.51 -7.43
N HIS A 40 -4.11 -6.86 -8.27
CA HIS A 40 -2.73 -7.08 -7.88
C HIS A 40 -1.89 -5.78 -8.00
N ILE A 41 -1.00 -5.57 -7.04
CA ILE A 41 -0.03 -4.46 -7.06
C ILE A 41 1.31 -5.01 -7.55
N PRO A 42 1.97 -4.37 -8.54
CA PRO A 42 3.30 -4.78 -9.01
C PRO A 42 4.33 -4.88 -7.87
N ASP A 43 5.20 -5.89 -7.95
CA ASP A 43 6.23 -6.19 -6.93
C ASP A 43 7.10 -4.96 -6.58
N SER A 44 7.45 -4.14 -7.58
CA SER A 44 8.25 -2.93 -7.34
C SER A 44 7.58 -1.91 -6.42
N LEU A 45 6.25 -1.82 -6.45
CA LEU A 45 5.48 -0.95 -5.56
C LEU A 45 5.32 -1.59 -4.18
N ILE A 46 5.18 -2.92 -4.10
CA ILE A 46 5.20 -3.65 -2.82
C ILE A 46 6.54 -3.47 -2.10
N ASP A 47 7.66 -3.46 -2.83
CA ASP A 47 8.98 -3.19 -2.27
C ASP A 47 9.09 -1.77 -1.68
N GLU A 48 8.44 -0.78 -2.30
CA GLU A 48 8.34 0.59 -1.76
C GLU A 48 7.51 0.63 -0.47
N VAL A 49 6.39 -0.10 -0.44
CA VAL A 49 5.55 -0.24 0.75
C VAL A 49 6.32 -0.90 1.89
N ASP A 50 7.06 -1.99 1.64
CA ASP A 50 7.88 -2.67 2.67
C ASP A 50 8.94 -1.75 3.26
N ARG A 51 9.67 -1.02 2.40
CA ARG A 51 10.65 -0.01 2.86
C ARG A 51 9.99 1.07 3.72
N GLY A 52 8.79 1.50 3.34
CA GLY A 52 8.00 2.43 4.11
C GLY A 52 7.63 1.89 5.49
N LEU A 53 7.06 0.68 5.53
CA LEU A 53 6.64 0.02 6.77
C LEU A 53 7.81 -0.19 7.72
N ARG A 54 8.96 -0.69 7.25
CA ARG A 54 10.16 -0.85 8.09
C ARG A 54 10.59 0.46 8.73
N ARG A 55 10.53 1.56 7.99
CA ARG A 55 10.86 2.88 8.51
C ARG A 55 9.85 3.39 9.54
N VAL A 56 8.55 3.17 9.33
CA VAL A 56 7.51 3.53 10.33
C VAL A 56 7.63 2.69 11.60
N LEU A 57 7.98 1.42 11.44
CA LEU A 57 8.08 0.45 12.53
C LEU A 57 9.48 0.37 13.18
N ASN A 58 10.44 1.14 12.66
CA ASN A 58 11.85 1.15 13.09
C ASN A 58 12.51 -0.25 13.05
N LEU A 59 12.36 -0.93 11.92
CA LEU A 59 12.88 -2.28 11.62
C LEU A 59 13.99 -2.25 10.57
#